data_AF-A0A813GAB0-F1
#
_entry.id   AF-A0A813GAB0-F1
#
_cell.length_a   1.000
_cell.length_b   1.000
_cell.length_c   1.000
_cell.angle_alpha   90.00
_cell.angle_beta   90.00
_cell.angle_gamma   90.00
#
_symmetry.space_group_name_H-M   'P 1'
#
loop_
_entity.id
_entity.type
_entity.pdbx_description
1 polymer ?
#
loop_
_entity_poly.entity_id
_entity_poly.type
_entity_poly.pdbx_seq_one_letter_code
_entity_poly.pdbx_strand_id
1 'polypeptide(L)'
;MLATIVARRASVLCARSALVRSAAPAAFATAARRSFASNPIEATAKLYEDLVDKSVKEFQANQKEVSDNLDAELKSNKVVLFMEGTVDAPKSEPSMNAVKILTQAQVVPLTAIDVLAHPAILGYT
;
A
#
# COMPACT_ATOMS: atom_id res chain seq x y z
N MET A 1 21.99 -49.88 33.50
CA MET A 1 20.82 -50.72 33.86
C MET A 1 20.01 -50.93 32.59
N LEU A 2 20.02 -52.18 32.12
CA LEU A 2 19.32 -52.67 30.93
C LEU A 2 17.85 -53.02 31.26
N ALA A 3 17.08 -53.23 30.18
CA ALA A 3 15.85 -54.03 30.04
C ALA A 3 14.50 -53.33 30.30
N THR A 4 13.35 -53.65 29.69
CA THR A 4 12.89 -54.29 28.42
C THR A 4 11.40 -54.60 28.66
N ILE A 5 10.50 -54.07 27.81
CA ILE A 5 9.29 -54.68 27.20
C ILE A 5 8.37 -55.59 28.06
N VAL A 6 7.07 -55.22 28.17
CA VAL A 6 5.89 -56.14 28.13
C VAL A 6 4.71 -55.35 27.53
N ALA A 7 4.43 -55.46 26.23
CA ALA A 7 3.47 -56.39 25.61
C ALA A 7 1.98 -56.09 25.88
N ARG A 8 1.25 -55.70 24.82
CA ARG A 8 -0.12 -56.15 24.57
C ARG A 8 -0.42 -56.14 23.06
N ARG A 9 -0.33 -57.34 22.48
CA ARG A 9 -0.88 -57.72 21.17
C ARG A 9 -2.35 -58.09 21.34
N ALA A 10 -3.19 -57.71 20.38
CA ALA A 10 -4.22 -58.55 19.72
C ALA A 10 -4.99 -57.62 18.75
N SER A 11 -4.76 -57.58 17.43
CA SER A 11 -5.01 -58.58 16.37
C SER A 11 -6.41 -59.20 16.40
N VAL A 12 -7.34 -58.63 15.63
CA VAL A 12 -8.34 -59.42 14.88
C VAL A 12 -8.47 -58.86 13.46
N LEU A 13 -8.23 -59.78 12.54
CA LEU A 13 -8.37 -59.77 11.10
C LEU A 13 -9.80 -59.40 10.63
N CYS A 14 -9.93 -58.68 9.51
CA CYS A 14 -10.90 -59.07 8.50
C CYS A 14 -10.50 -58.50 7.12
N ALA A 15 -9.99 -59.38 6.27
CA ALA A 15 -9.69 -59.11 4.87
C ALA A 15 -10.99 -59.12 4.06
N ARG A 16 -11.22 -58.11 3.20
CA ARG A 16 -12.14 -58.24 2.06
C ARG A 16 -11.63 -57.47 0.84
N SER A 17 -11.20 -58.28 -0.14
CA SER A 17 -11.47 -58.19 -1.58
C SER A 17 -10.99 -56.97 -2.38
N ALA A 18 -10.16 -57.32 -3.37
CA ALA A 18 -9.76 -56.56 -4.53
C ALA A 18 -10.92 -55.86 -5.25
N LEU A 19 -10.67 -54.63 -5.72
CA LEU A 19 -11.22 -54.14 -6.97
C LEU A 19 -10.16 -53.31 -7.70
N VAL A 20 -9.73 -53.84 -8.83
CA VAL A 20 -8.90 -53.17 -9.84
C VAL A 20 -9.62 -51.91 -10.31
N ARG A 21 -8.95 -50.77 -10.28
CA ARG A 21 -9.35 -49.59 -11.06
C ARG A 21 -8.13 -49.04 -11.78
N SER A 22 -8.00 -49.44 -13.05
CA SER A 22 -7.15 -48.78 -14.02
C SER A 22 -7.58 -47.33 -14.15
N ALA A 23 -6.70 -46.40 -13.79
CA ALA A 23 -6.89 -44.96 -14.01
C ALA A 23 -5.98 -44.55 -15.16
N ALA A 24 -6.60 -44.27 -16.31
CA ALA A 24 -5.95 -43.67 -17.48
C ALA A 24 -5.29 -42.32 -17.11
N PRO A 25 -4.19 -41.91 -17.78
CA PRO A 25 -3.63 -40.59 -17.57
C PRO A 25 -4.61 -39.56 -18.14
N ALA A 26 -5.16 -38.72 -17.26
CA ALA A 26 -5.94 -37.57 -17.68
C ALA A 26 -5.03 -36.64 -18.48
N ALA A 27 -5.33 -36.51 -19.78
CA ALA A 27 -4.72 -35.52 -20.64
C ALA A 27 -4.91 -34.13 -20.03
N PHE A 28 -3.80 -33.49 -19.66
CA PHE A 28 -3.78 -32.11 -19.20
C PHE A 28 -4.21 -31.23 -20.37
N ALA A 29 -5.48 -30.81 -20.38
CA ALA A 29 -6.01 -29.89 -21.36
C ALA A 29 -5.15 -28.62 -21.35
N THR A 30 -4.55 -28.31 -22.50
CA THR A 30 -3.81 -27.08 -22.75
C THR A 30 -4.77 -25.90 -22.62
N ALA A 31 -4.88 -25.36 -21.39
CA ALA A 31 -5.54 -24.10 -21.15
C ALA A 31 -4.90 -23.04 -22.04
N ALA A 32 -5.69 -22.48 -22.95
CA ALA A 32 -5.28 -21.40 -23.81
C ALA A 32 -4.64 -20.29 -22.97
N ARG A 33 -3.33 -20.06 -23.16
CA ARG A 33 -2.63 -18.91 -22.60
C ARG A 33 -3.33 -17.66 -23.13
N ARG A 34 -4.13 -17.00 -22.29
CA ARG A 34 -4.58 -15.64 -22.56
C ARG A 34 -3.32 -14.77 -22.56
N SER A 35 -2.93 -14.32 -23.74
CA SER A 35 -1.80 -13.41 -23.91
C SER A 35 -2.21 -12.04 -23.36
N PHE A 36 -1.96 -11.82 -22.07
CA PHE A 36 -1.95 -10.48 -21.48
C PHE A 36 -0.57 -9.87 -21.73
N ALA A 37 -0.31 -9.48 -22.98
CA ALA A 37 0.89 -8.74 -23.35
C ALA A 37 0.51 -7.30 -23.74
N SER A 38 -0.19 -6.61 -22.85
CA SER A 38 -0.23 -5.16 -22.83
C SER A 38 0.50 -4.75 -21.58
N ASN A 39 1.66 -4.09 -21.71
CA ASN A 39 2.39 -3.54 -20.57
C ASN A 39 1.52 -2.47 -19.91
N PRO A 40 0.89 -2.72 -18.74
CA PRO A 40 -0.01 -1.74 -18.13
C PRO A 40 0.74 -0.45 -17.73
N ILE A 41 2.04 -0.55 -17.50
CA ILE A 41 2.94 0.58 -17.20
C ILE A 41 3.08 1.57 -18.37
N GLU A 42 3.08 1.07 -19.61
CA GLU A 42 3.29 1.90 -20.80
C GLU A 42 2.02 2.70 -21.14
N ALA A 43 0.86 2.12 -20.85
CA ALA A 43 -0.43 2.80 -20.95
C ALA A 43 -0.58 3.92 -19.91
N THR A 44 0.02 3.77 -18.72
CA THR A 44 -0.01 4.79 -17.66
C THR A 44 1.05 5.89 -17.84
N ALA A 45 2.10 5.64 -18.62
CA ALA A 45 3.18 6.62 -18.81
C ALA A 45 2.66 7.93 -19.42
N LYS A 46 1.81 7.86 -20.45
CA LYS A 46 1.23 9.06 -21.08
C LYS A 46 0.35 9.87 -20.12
N LEU A 47 -0.42 9.16 -19.28
CA LEU A 47 -1.25 9.81 -18.26
C LEU A 47 -0.40 10.51 -17.19
N TYR A 48 0.76 9.92 -16.84
CA TYR A 48 1.68 10.54 -15.90
C TYR A 48 2.26 11.85 -16.45
N GLU A 49 2.74 11.85 -17.70
CA GLU A 49 3.26 13.06 -18.35
C GLU A 49 2.19 14.17 -18.42
N ASP A 50 0.95 13.82 -18.81
CA ASP A 50 -0.16 14.78 -18.87
C ASP A 50 -0.52 15.39 -17.50
N LEU A 51 -0.37 14.63 -16.42
CA LEU A 51 -0.60 15.11 -15.06
C LEU A 51 0.54 16.03 -14.60
N VAL A 52 1.79 15.65 -14.86
CA VAL A 52 2.97 16.47 -14.54
C VAL A 52 2.89 17.82 -15.26
N ASP A 53 2.54 17.83 -16.55
CA ASP A 53 2.42 19.06 -17.33
C ASP A 53 1.33 20.00 -16.80
N LYS A 54 0.20 19.45 -16.33
CA LYS A 54 -0.87 20.24 -15.69
C LYS A 54 -0.38 20.81 -14.36
N SER A 55 0.28 19.99 -13.55
CA SER A 55 0.84 20.41 -12.27
C SER A 55 1.84 21.55 -12.40
N VAL A 56 2.74 21.48 -13.37
CA VAL A 56 3.74 22.52 -13.62
C VAL A 56 3.08 23.82 -14.09
N LYS A 57 2.07 23.75 -14.97
CA LYS A 57 1.37 24.95 -15.47
C LYS A 57 0.59 25.67 -14.37
N GLU A 58 -0.14 24.92 -13.56
CA GLU A 58 -0.92 25.50 -12.47
C GLU A 58 -0.04 26.06 -11.35
N PHE A 59 1.08 25.39 -11.05
CA PHE A 59 2.06 25.92 -10.11
C PHE A 59 2.66 27.22 -10.62
N GLN A 60 3.06 27.31 -11.90
CA GLN A 60 3.58 28.55 -12.49
C GLN A 60 2.56 29.69 -12.46
N ALA A 61 1.27 29.39 -12.68
CA ALA A 61 0.20 30.38 -12.64
C ALA A 61 0.00 30.96 -11.22
N ASN A 62 0.09 30.12 -10.19
CA ASN A 62 -0.19 30.49 -8.80
C ASN A 62 1.06 30.67 -7.93
N GLN A 63 2.25 30.69 -8.54
CA GLN A 63 3.53 30.61 -7.83
C GLN A 63 3.70 31.70 -6.76
N LYS A 64 3.29 32.93 -7.06
CA LYS A 64 3.44 34.08 -6.15
C LYS A 64 2.56 33.95 -4.91
N GLU A 65 1.31 33.53 -5.10
CA GLU A 65 0.38 33.37 -4.00
C GLU A 65 0.81 32.20 -3.09
N VAL A 66 1.27 31.10 -3.68
CA VAL A 66 1.80 29.96 -2.92
C VAL A 66 3.07 30.35 -2.17
N SER A 67 4.00 31.07 -2.81
CA SER A 67 5.24 31.49 -2.15
C SER A 67 4.98 32.46 -1.00
N ASP A 68 4.09 33.43 -1.17
CA ASP A 68 3.83 34.44 -0.13
C ASP A 68 3.15 33.82 1.10
N ASN A 69 2.21 32.91 0.90
CA ASN A 69 1.53 32.19 2.00
C ASN A 69 2.48 31.20 2.70
N LEU A 70 3.24 30.40 1.95
CA LEU A 70 4.18 29.43 2.53
C LEU A 70 5.37 30.12 3.22
N ASP A 71 5.91 31.20 2.65
CA ASP A 71 7.03 31.92 3.26
C ASP A 71 6.65 32.53 4.60
N ALA A 72 5.41 32.98 4.77
CA ALA A 72 4.93 33.47 6.05
C ALA A 72 4.89 32.35 7.11
N GLU A 73 4.34 31.19 6.75
CA GLU A 73 4.19 30.05 7.67
C GLU A 73 5.51 29.36 8.01
N LEU A 74 6.44 29.28 7.05
CA LEU A 74 7.78 28.72 7.25
C LEU A 74 8.66 29.62 8.11
N LYS A 75 8.47 30.96 8.06
CA LYS A 75 9.20 31.90 8.91
C LYS A 75 8.69 31.89 10.35
N SER A 76 7.40 31.66 10.56
CA SER A 76 6.80 31.64 11.91
C SER A 76 7.03 30.31 12.64
N ASN A 77 7.13 29.20 11.93
CA ASN A 77 7.10 27.86 12.52
C ASN A 77 8.41 27.09 12.32
N LYS A 78 8.88 26.44 13.39
CA LYS A 78 10.13 25.65 13.36
C LYS A 78 9.96 24.28 12.70
N VAL A 79 8.75 23.73 12.78
CA VAL A 79 8.39 22.42 12.21
C VAL A 79 7.02 22.56 11.55
N VAL A 80 7.00 22.25 10.25
CA VAL A 80 5.80 22.27 9.42
C VAL A 80 5.59 20.89 8.81
N LEU A 81 4.38 20.35 8.95
CA LEU A 81 3.97 19.06 8.42
C LEU A 81 2.90 19.26 7.36
N PHE A 82 3.18 18.81 6.14
CA PHE A 82 2.18 18.72 5.09
C PHE A 82 1.50 17.35 5.18
N MET A 83 0.19 17.33 5.39
CA MET A 83 -0.58 16.10 5.55
C MET A 83 -2.00 16.25 4.99
N GLU A 84 -2.68 15.13 4.80
CA GLU A 84 -4.08 15.14 4.38
C GLU A 84 -4.99 15.17 5.62
N GLY A 85 -5.78 16.25 5.73
CA GLY A 85 -6.55 16.55 6.94
C GLY A 85 -5.73 17.30 8.00
N THR A 86 -6.23 17.28 9.24
CA THR A 86 -5.61 17.98 10.36
C THR A 86 -4.99 17.00 11.36
N VAL A 87 -4.17 17.49 12.30
CA VAL A 87 -3.61 16.65 13.37
C VAL A 87 -4.67 15.92 14.21
N ASP A 88 -5.84 16.52 14.36
CA ASP A 88 -6.98 15.93 15.08
C ASP A 88 -7.78 14.94 14.23
N ALA A 89 -7.78 15.12 12.91
CA ALA A 89 -8.53 14.32 11.96
C ALA A 89 -7.69 14.00 10.70
N PRO A 90 -6.70 13.09 10.81
CA PRO A 90 -5.93 12.63 9.66
C PRO A 90 -6.82 11.78 8.74
N LYS A 91 -6.79 12.06 7.43
CA LYS A 91 -7.60 11.33 6.44
C LYS A 91 -6.90 10.11 5.85
N SER A 92 -5.57 10.03 5.97
CA SER A 92 -4.78 8.91 5.46
C SER A 92 -3.94 8.20 6.50
N GLU A 93 -3.73 6.90 6.29
CA GLU A 93 -2.91 6.04 7.14
C GLU A 93 -1.46 6.55 7.33
N PRO A 94 -0.72 6.99 6.29
CA PRO A 94 0.60 7.61 6.48
C PRO A 94 0.53 8.88 7.32
N SER A 95 -0.48 9.73 7.12
CA SER A 95 -0.68 10.95 7.90
C SER A 95 -0.92 10.64 9.38
N MET A 96 -1.73 9.62 9.69
CA MET A 96 -1.98 9.16 11.06
C MET A 96 -0.70 8.62 11.72
N ASN A 97 0.10 7.85 10.99
CA ASN A 97 1.37 7.32 11.51
C ASN A 97 2.38 8.45 11.79
N ALA A 98 2.47 9.45 10.91
CA ALA A 98 3.34 10.60 11.09
C ALA A 98 2.96 11.40 12.36
N VAL A 99 1.66 11.69 12.55
CA VAL A 99 1.17 12.39 13.74
C VAL A 99 1.45 11.59 15.01
N LYS A 100 1.29 10.26 14.98
CA LYS A 100 1.58 9.40 16.13
C LYS A 100 3.05 9.47 16.56
N ILE A 101 3.98 9.40 15.60
CA ILE A 101 5.42 9.48 15.86
C ILE A 101 5.79 10.88 16.40
N LEU A 102 5.27 11.94 15.78
CA LEU A 102 5.56 13.32 16.20
C LEU A 102 4.99 13.65 17.59
N THR A 103 3.81 13.10 17.91
CA THR A 103 3.21 13.23 19.25
C THR A 103 4.04 12.48 20.30
N GLN A 104 4.50 11.27 19.98
CA GLN A 104 5.38 10.49 20.88
C GLN A 104 6.74 11.19 21.10
N ALA A 105 7.26 11.86 20.06
CA ALA A 105 8.49 12.64 20.13
C ALA A 105 8.31 14.02 20.82
N GLN A 106 7.10 14.37 21.25
CA GLN A 106 6.77 15.64 21.91
C GLN A 106 7.22 16.87 21.12
N VAL A 107 7.06 16.83 19.79
CA VAL A 107 7.44 17.95 18.92
C VAL A 107 6.42 19.08 19.07
N VAL A 108 6.77 20.10 19.86
CA VAL A 108 6.00 21.34 20.03
C VAL A 108 6.94 22.53 19.85
N PRO A 109 6.62 23.54 19.02
CA PRO A 109 5.40 23.69 18.22
C PRO A 109 5.44 22.93 16.88
N LEU A 110 4.36 22.22 16.55
CA LEU A 110 4.11 21.56 15.27
C LEU A 110 2.94 22.27 14.57
N THR A 111 3.17 22.76 13.35
CA THR A 111 2.11 23.26 12.48
C THR A 111 1.81 22.24 11.39
N ALA A 112 0.54 21.92 11.19
CA ALA A 112 0.10 21.03 10.12
C ALA A 112 -0.71 21.80 9.09
N ILE A 113 -0.36 21.63 7.81
CA ILE A 113 -1.03 22.24 6.67
C ILE A 113 -1.81 21.13 5.95
N ASP A 114 -3.13 21.30 5.85
CA ASP A 114 -3.99 20.37 5.11
C ASP A 114 -3.83 20.60 3.62
N VAL A 115 -3.19 19.66 2.95
CA VAL A 115 -2.89 19.75 1.52
C VAL A 115 -4.16 19.65 0.66
N LEU A 116 -5.25 19.06 1.18
CA LEU A 116 -6.53 18.99 0.46
C LEU A 116 -7.32 20.30 0.49
N ALA A 117 -7.08 21.15 1.49
CA ALA A 117 -7.73 22.46 1.60
C ALA A 117 -7.06 23.50 0.67
N HIS A 118 -5.82 23.23 0.26
CA HIS A 118 -5.01 24.14 -0.54
C HIS A 118 -4.62 23.48 -1.88
N PRO A 119 -5.52 23.45 -2.87
CA PRO A 119 -5.27 22.82 -4.19
C PRO A 119 -4.05 23.41 -4.92
N ALA A 120 -3.74 24.67 -4.66
CA ALA A 120 -2.57 25.35 -5.20
C ALA A 120 -1.23 24.71 -4.76
N ILE A 121 -1.19 23.99 -3.63
CA ILE A 121 0.02 23.27 -3.18
C ILE A 121 0.25 22.01 -4.03
N LEU A 122 -0.81 21.39 -4.50
CA LEU A 122 -0.73 20.17 -5.31
C LEU A 122 -0.63 20.47 -6.81
N GLY A 123 -0.87 21.72 -7.22
CA GLY A 123 -0.86 22.13 -8.62
C GLY A 123 -1.98 21.48 -9.43
N TYR A 124 -3.09 21.12 -8.80
CA TYR A 124 -4.29 20.71 -9.53
C TYR A 124 -5.50 21.49 -9.03
N THR A 125 -6.34 21.96 -9.95
CA THR A 125 -7.63 22.60 -9.70
C THR A 125 -8.79 21.72 -10.10
#